data_AF-A0A3D1TF51-F1
#
_entry.id   AF-A0A3D1TF51-F1
#
_cell.length_a   1.000
_cell.length_b   1.000
_cell.length_c   1.000
_cell.angle_alpha   90.00
_cell.angle_beta   90.00
_cell.angle_gamma   90.00
#
_symmetry.space_group_name_H-M   'P 1'
#
loop_
_entity.id
_entity.type
_entity.pdbx_description
1 polymer ?
#
loop_
_entity_poly.entity_id
_entity_poly.type
_entity_poly.pdbx_seq_one_letter_code
_entity_poly.pdbx_strand_id
1 'polypeptide(L)'
;MDGLRMEEMMPDISRLAQQLVRWLGSSGPDCDIVMSSRIRLARNLTDVPFPGRATESQQEQILERVVPEVKSLKEMENAYFWPLSSLDPMDKRLLVERHLISRELAARSHGSGVVVSADESISVMINEEDHLRLQVIKGGFDLDHAWQHADALDSQLGQRLPFGFSNNLGYLTACPTNVGTGMRASVMLHLPAMVLLDQISPTVQGVAKVGLVVRGLFGEGTEAMGNFFQISNQTTLGESEEDLLLRLSGVIRTLVQNERNARQTILETQPKIFYDLVGRAFGVL
;
A
#
# COMPACT_ATOMS: atom_id res chain seq x y z
N MET A 1 -9.62 -28.67 32.57
CA MET A 1 -10.03 -28.55 31.15
C MET A 1 -9.44 -27.26 30.59
N ASP A 2 -8.11 -27.23 30.71
CA ASP A 2 -7.06 -26.71 29.85
C ASP A 2 -7.46 -25.63 28.85
N GLY A 3 -7.11 -24.40 29.23
CA GLY A 3 -7.12 -23.23 28.39
C GLY A 3 -6.32 -23.44 27.11
N LEU A 4 -6.97 -23.12 26.00
CA LEU A 4 -6.35 -22.96 24.70
C LEU A 4 -5.12 -22.04 24.84
N ARG A 5 -3.95 -22.63 24.61
CA ARG A 5 -2.65 -21.97 24.58
C ARG A 5 -2.68 -20.83 23.55
N MET A 6 -2.85 -19.59 24.00
CA MET A 6 -2.43 -18.39 23.28
C MET A 6 -0.92 -18.17 23.43
N GLU A 7 -0.13 -19.21 23.16
CA GLU A 7 1.33 -19.14 23.04
C GLU A 7 1.73 -19.81 21.72
N GLU A 8 1.12 -19.39 20.62
CA GLU A 8 1.90 -19.33 19.38
C GLU A 8 2.95 -18.25 19.63
N MET A 9 4.21 -18.66 19.86
CA MET A 9 5.35 -17.75 19.97
C MET A 9 5.19 -16.65 18.92
N MET A 10 5.01 -15.40 19.37
CA MET A 10 4.92 -14.27 18.47
C MET A 10 6.11 -14.32 17.51
N PRO A 11 5.87 -14.30 16.19
CA PRO A 11 6.94 -14.38 15.23
C PRO A 11 7.88 -13.19 15.45
N ASP A 12 9.16 -13.50 15.65
CA ASP A 12 10.20 -12.52 15.96
C ASP A 12 10.30 -11.51 14.80
N ILE A 13 9.90 -10.26 15.07
CA ILE A 13 9.96 -9.14 14.13
C ILE A 13 11.41 -8.90 13.66
N SER A 14 12.41 -9.25 14.46
CA SER A 14 13.83 -9.12 14.10
C SER A 14 14.18 -9.90 12.84
N ARG A 15 13.42 -10.96 12.51
CA ARG A 15 13.59 -11.70 11.25
C ARG A 15 13.33 -10.81 10.03
N LEU A 16 12.38 -9.89 10.10
CA LEU A 16 12.09 -8.96 9.02
C LEU A 16 13.35 -8.13 8.69
N ALA A 17 14.06 -7.65 9.71
CA ALA A 17 15.29 -6.88 9.53
C ALA A 17 16.41 -7.66 8.80
N GLN A 18 16.37 -9.00 8.85
CA GLN A 18 17.37 -9.87 8.22
C GLN A 18 16.99 -10.28 6.78
N GLN A 19 15.79 -9.95 6.32
CA GLN A 19 15.27 -10.38 5.02
C GLN A 19 15.01 -9.19 4.10
N LEU A 20 15.45 -9.32 2.83
CA LEU A 20 15.10 -8.39 1.77
C LEU A 20 13.57 -8.37 1.60
N VAL A 21 13.03 -7.15 1.53
CA VAL A 21 11.60 -6.94 1.27
C VAL A 21 11.29 -7.44 -0.14
N ARG A 22 10.39 -8.42 -0.27
CA ARG A 22 10.17 -9.10 -1.55
C ARG A 22 9.67 -8.17 -2.66
N TRP A 23 8.84 -7.18 -2.33
CA TRP A 23 8.33 -6.24 -3.33
C TRP A 23 9.40 -5.24 -3.81
N LEU A 24 10.46 -5.00 -3.04
CA LEU A 24 11.63 -4.20 -3.44
C LEU A 24 12.61 -4.98 -4.33
N GLY A 25 12.40 -6.29 -4.51
CA GLY A 25 13.21 -7.09 -5.42
C GLY A 25 13.06 -6.60 -6.86
N SER A 26 14.13 -6.68 -7.65
CA SER A 26 14.17 -6.40 -9.10
C SER A 26 13.42 -7.46 -9.92
N SER A 27 12.22 -7.83 -9.50
CA SER A 27 11.37 -8.84 -10.10
C SER A 27 10.02 -8.22 -10.41
N GLY A 28 9.77 -7.98 -11.70
CA GLY A 28 8.49 -7.46 -12.19
C GLY A 28 8.64 -6.67 -13.50
N PRO A 29 7.55 -6.45 -14.24
CA PRO A 29 7.56 -5.60 -15.43
C PRO A 29 8.02 -4.18 -15.11
N ASP A 30 8.81 -3.56 -15.98
CA ASP A 30 9.27 -2.16 -15.86
C ASP A 30 9.94 -1.82 -14.52
N CYS A 31 10.58 -2.78 -13.84
CA CYS A 31 11.23 -2.60 -12.54
C CYS A 31 12.45 -1.66 -12.54
N ASP A 32 12.89 -1.18 -13.72
CA ASP A 32 13.90 -0.12 -13.88
C ASP A 32 13.38 1.28 -13.53
N ILE A 33 12.06 1.45 -13.52
CA ILE A 33 11.36 2.72 -13.24
C ILE A 33 10.26 2.50 -12.20
N VAL A 34 9.49 1.42 -12.28
CA VAL A 34 8.39 1.12 -11.37
C VAL A 34 8.90 0.26 -10.21
N MET A 35 8.86 0.81 -9.00
CA MET A 35 9.30 0.09 -7.80
C MET A 35 8.24 -0.92 -7.35
N SER A 36 6.98 -0.50 -7.32
CA SER A 36 5.90 -1.35 -6.81
C SER A 36 4.52 -0.94 -7.30
N SER A 37 3.65 -1.93 -7.49
CA SER A 37 2.20 -1.79 -7.61
C SER A 37 1.53 -2.19 -6.30
N ARG A 38 0.58 -1.39 -5.83
CA ARG A 38 -0.11 -1.61 -4.56
C ARG A 38 -1.60 -1.33 -4.66
N ILE A 39 -2.40 -2.30 -4.23
CA ILE A 39 -3.85 -2.18 -4.06
C ILE A 39 -4.17 -2.16 -2.57
N ARG A 40 -5.10 -1.28 -2.17
CA ARG A 40 -5.68 -1.26 -0.83
C ARG A 40 -7.20 -1.24 -0.91
N LEU A 41 -7.86 -1.98 -0.02
CA LEU A 41 -9.31 -2.01 0.10
C LEU A 41 -9.70 -1.71 1.55
N ALA A 42 -10.57 -0.71 1.74
CA ALA A 42 -11.14 -0.35 3.03
C ALA A 42 -12.52 -0.99 3.20
N ARG A 43 -12.73 -1.70 4.31
CA ARG A 43 -13.99 -2.35 4.66
C ARG A 43 -14.33 -2.12 6.13
N ASN A 44 -15.61 -1.98 6.41
CA ASN A 44 -16.16 -1.96 7.77
C ASN A 44 -17.20 -3.05 7.94
N LEU A 45 -17.53 -3.36 9.19
CA LEU A 45 -18.51 -4.36 9.57
C LEU A 45 -19.83 -3.64 9.86
N THR A 46 -20.97 -4.26 9.57
CA THR A 46 -22.31 -3.64 9.70
C THR A 46 -22.82 -3.52 11.14
N ASP A 47 -22.34 -4.36 12.05
CA ASP A 47 -22.91 -4.60 13.38
C ASP A 47 -22.13 -3.91 14.52
N VAL A 48 -21.10 -3.14 14.20
CA VAL A 48 -20.24 -2.46 15.16
C VAL A 48 -19.97 -1.00 14.74
N PRO A 49 -19.78 -0.07 15.70
CA PRO A 49 -19.41 1.31 15.39
C PRO A 49 -18.06 1.38 14.68
N PHE A 50 -17.88 2.35 13.78
CA PHE A 50 -16.57 2.61 13.15
C PHE A 50 -15.43 2.77 14.17
N PRO A 51 -14.17 2.44 13.83
CA PRO A 51 -13.06 2.41 14.80
C PRO A 51 -12.89 3.68 15.61
N GLY A 52 -13.10 4.87 15.00
CA GLY A 52 -12.98 6.16 15.68
C GLY A 52 -14.09 6.48 16.69
N ARG A 53 -15.14 5.65 16.77
CA ARG A 53 -16.26 5.75 17.73
C ARG A 53 -16.40 4.50 18.61
N ALA A 54 -15.77 3.39 18.23
CA ALA A 54 -15.77 2.16 19.00
C ALA A 54 -15.02 2.34 20.33
N THR A 55 -15.50 1.69 21.40
CA THR A 55 -14.78 1.59 22.67
C THR A 55 -13.59 0.62 22.55
N GLU A 56 -12.64 0.69 23.48
CA GLU A 56 -11.49 -0.24 23.49
C GLU A 56 -11.93 -1.71 23.49
N SER A 57 -12.93 -2.05 24.32
CA SER A 57 -13.49 -3.40 24.36
C SER A 57 -14.15 -3.81 23.04
N GLN A 58 -14.81 -2.88 22.33
CA GLN A 58 -15.35 -3.16 20.99
C GLN A 58 -14.24 -3.38 19.96
N GLN A 59 -13.16 -2.60 20.02
CA GLN A 59 -12.01 -2.77 19.14
C GLN A 59 -11.32 -4.12 19.38
N GLU A 60 -11.17 -4.55 20.64
CA GLU A 60 -10.67 -5.88 20.99
C GLU A 60 -11.58 -7.00 20.44
N GLN A 61 -12.90 -6.87 20.61
CA GLN A 61 -13.86 -7.83 20.04
C GLN A 61 -13.77 -7.90 18.50
N ILE A 62 -13.59 -6.76 17.83
CA ILE A 62 -13.40 -6.72 16.38
C ILE A 62 -12.11 -7.46 16.00
N LEU A 63 -11.02 -7.22 16.73
CA LEU A 63 -9.74 -7.88 16.51
C LEU A 63 -9.85 -9.41 16.67
N GLU A 64 -10.46 -9.86 17.77
CA GLU A 64 -10.70 -11.28 18.07
C GLU A 64 -11.58 -11.95 17.02
N ARG A 65 -12.55 -11.22 16.45
CA ARG A 65 -13.42 -11.71 15.38
C ARG A 65 -12.73 -11.79 14.03
N VAL A 66 -11.94 -10.77 13.67
CA VAL A 66 -11.38 -10.63 12.31
C VAL A 66 -10.14 -11.48 12.11
N VAL A 67 -9.25 -11.56 13.10
CA VAL A 67 -7.95 -12.26 12.97
C VAL A 67 -8.10 -13.74 12.56
N PRO A 68 -9.00 -14.54 13.16
CA PRO A 68 -9.19 -15.94 12.75
C PRO A 68 -9.70 -16.09 11.32
N GLU A 69 -10.59 -15.20 10.88
CA GLU A 69 -11.13 -15.22 9.52
C GLU A 69 -10.06 -14.89 8.48
N VAL A 70 -9.17 -13.95 8.79
CA VAL A 70 -8.02 -13.63 7.92
C VAL A 70 -7.01 -14.78 7.89
N LYS A 71 -6.63 -15.33 9.05
CA LYS A 71 -5.63 -16.41 9.16
C LYS A 71 -6.07 -17.72 8.51
N SER A 72 -7.38 -17.95 8.37
CA SER A 72 -7.92 -19.18 7.77
C SER A 72 -8.03 -19.13 6.24
N LEU A 73 -7.62 -18.02 5.61
CA LEU A 73 -7.49 -17.92 4.16
C LEU A 73 -6.23 -18.63 3.69
N LYS A 74 -6.29 -19.28 2.53
CA LYS A 74 -5.18 -20.07 2.00
C LYS A 74 -3.96 -19.21 1.69
N GLU A 75 -4.17 -18.00 1.18
CA GLU A 75 -3.15 -17.01 0.86
C GLU A 75 -2.45 -16.47 2.12
N MET A 76 -3.08 -16.64 3.29
CA MET A 76 -2.59 -16.26 4.60
C MET A 76 -2.07 -17.47 5.40
N GLU A 77 -1.80 -18.59 4.73
CA GLU A 77 -1.16 -19.73 5.36
C GLU A 77 0.21 -19.34 5.94
N ASN A 78 0.47 -19.71 7.19
CA ASN A 78 1.66 -19.28 7.95
C ASN A 78 1.80 -17.75 8.10
N ALA A 79 0.70 -17.01 7.98
CA ALA A 79 0.71 -15.58 8.21
C ALA A 79 1.12 -15.22 9.64
N TYR A 80 1.87 -14.14 9.74
CA TYR A 80 2.26 -13.55 11.01
C TYR A 80 1.14 -12.63 11.49
N PHE A 81 0.89 -12.64 12.80
CA PHE A 81 -0.04 -11.71 13.43
C PHE A 81 0.69 -10.95 14.53
N TRP A 82 0.58 -9.63 14.50
CA TRP A 82 1.11 -8.75 15.53
C TRP A 82 0.01 -7.83 16.06
N PRO A 83 -0.44 -8.03 17.31
CA PRO A 83 -1.26 -7.03 17.99
C PRO A 83 -0.39 -5.83 18.35
N LEU A 84 -0.87 -4.63 18.03
CA LEU A 84 -0.06 -3.42 18.16
C LEU A 84 0.18 -2.99 19.61
N SER A 85 -0.61 -3.48 20.55
CA SER A 85 -0.39 -3.32 21.98
C SER A 85 0.86 -4.06 22.48
N SER A 86 1.28 -5.11 21.79
CA SER A 86 2.48 -5.90 22.14
C SER A 86 3.77 -5.43 21.49
N LEU A 87 3.71 -4.46 20.56
CA LEU A 87 4.87 -3.98 19.81
C LEU A 87 5.47 -2.74 20.44
N ASP A 88 6.79 -2.69 20.51
CA ASP A 88 7.50 -1.49 20.91
C ASP A 88 7.51 -0.43 19.77
N PRO A 89 7.89 0.83 20.05
CA PRO A 89 7.93 1.86 19.02
C PRO A 89 8.88 1.57 17.85
N MET A 90 9.97 0.82 18.07
CA MET A 90 10.94 0.48 17.04
C MET A 90 10.37 -0.56 16.08
N ASP A 91 9.72 -1.59 16.60
CA ASP A 91 9.04 -2.63 15.82
C ASP A 91 7.93 -2.02 14.96
N LYS A 92 7.12 -1.13 15.54
CA LYS A 92 6.10 -0.39 14.78
C LYS A 92 6.70 0.42 13.65
N ARG A 93 7.83 1.10 13.92
CA ARG A 93 8.55 1.87 12.90
C ARG A 93 9.08 0.97 11.78
N LEU A 94 9.63 -0.18 12.10
CA LEU A 94 10.09 -1.16 11.11
C LEU A 94 8.94 -1.61 10.20
N LEU A 95 7.77 -1.92 10.77
CA LEU A 95 6.58 -2.30 9.99
C LEU A 95 6.09 -1.18 9.07
N VAL A 96 6.16 0.08 9.52
CA VAL A 96 5.85 1.26 8.69
C VAL A 96 6.84 1.40 7.54
N GLU A 97 8.14 1.31 7.82
CA GLU A 97 9.20 1.46 6.81
C GLU A 97 9.15 0.33 5.76
N ARG A 98 8.79 -0.89 6.17
CA ARG A 98 8.51 -2.02 5.25
C ARG A 98 7.18 -1.90 4.48
N HIS A 99 6.42 -0.83 4.72
CA HIS A 99 5.10 -0.58 4.13
C HIS A 99 4.05 -1.65 4.49
N LEU A 100 4.22 -2.37 5.61
CA LEU A 100 3.28 -3.39 6.07
C LEU A 100 2.11 -2.77 6.84
N ILE A 101 2.36 -1.68 7.56
CA ILE A 101 1.32 -0.90 8.25
C ILE A 101 1.41 0.58 7.87
N SER A 102 0.33 1.30 8.09
CA SER A 102 0.30 2.76 7.97
C SER A 102 0.87 3.45 9.21
N ARG A 103 1.19 4.75 9.08
CA ARG A 103 1.62 5.58 10.22
C ARG A 103 0.47 5.78 11.21
N GLU A 104 -0.73 5.89 10.67
CA GLU A 104 -1.98 6.04 11.42
C GLU A 104 -2.24 4.81 12.28
N LEU A 105 -2.01 3.59 11.75
CA LEU A 105 -2.12 2.36 12.52
C LEU A 105 -1.02 2.28 13.58
N ALA A 106 0.23 2.61 13.23
CA ALA A 106 1.35 2.60 14.19
C ALA A 106 1.13 3.54 15.40
N ALA A 107 0.39 4.63 15.21
CA ALA A 107 0.00 5.54 16.29
C ALA A 107 -1.12 4.98 17.20
N ARG A 108 -1.73 3.84 16.85
CA ARG A 108 -2.72 3.14 17.67
C ARG A 108 -2.09 2.08 18.57
N SER A 109 -2.87 1.66 19.55
CA SER A 109 -2.47 0.67 20.55
C SER A 109 -3.56 -0.39 20.75
N HIS A 110 -4.53 -0.13 21.62
CA HIS A 110 -5.53 -1.11 22.03
C HIS A 110 -6.45 -1.54 20.89
N GLY A 111 -6.79 -2.83 20.90
CA GLY A 111 -7.69 -3.44 19.91
C GLY A 111 -7.23 -3.35 18.45
N SER A 112 -5.99 -2.96 18.15
CA SER A 112 -5.47 -2.84 16.79
C SER A 112 -4.39 -3.87 16.49
N GLY A 113 -4.25 -4.24 15.22
CA GLY A 113 -3.36 -5.33 14.84
C GLY A 113 -3.12 -5.39 13.34
N VAL A 114 -2.16 -6.21 12.94
CA VAL A 114 -1.90 -6.50 11.53
C VAL A 114 -1.66 -8.00 11.35
N VAL A 115 -2.26 -8.57 10.30
CA VAL A 115 -1.96 -9.93 9.83
C VAL A 115 -1.21 -9.81 8.51
N VAL A 116 -0.02 -10.40 8.40
CA VAL A 116 0.88 -10.28 7.24
C VAL A 116 1.18 -11.66 6.69
N SER A 117 1.06 -11.85 5.37
CA SER A 117 1.42 -13.11 4.72
C SER A 117 2.89 -13.46 4.93
N ALA A 118 3.23 -14.75 4.88
CA ALA A 118 4.60 -15.22 5.08
C ALA A 118 5.62 -14.60 4.11
N ASP A 119 5.17 -14.15 2.94
CA ASP A 119 5.97 -13.52 1.90
C ASP A 119 5.92 -11.97 1.92
N GLU A 120 5.26 -11.38 2.92
CA GLU A 120 5.11 -9.94 3.10
C GLU A 120 4.38 -9.21 1.94
N SER A 121 3.75 -9.95 1.02
CA SER A 121 3.04 -9.35 -0.13
C SER A 121 1.61 -8.94 0.20
N ILE A 122 1.02 -9.51 1.25
CA ILE A 122 -0.33 -9.22 1.72
C ILE A 122 -0.25 -8.75 3.18
N SER A 123 -0.93 -7.65 3.48
CA SER A 123 -1.12 -7.14 4.83
C SER A 123 -2.59 -6.78 5.04
N VAL A 124 -3.18 -7.28 6.13
CA VAL A 124 -4.52 -6.91 6.56
C VAL A 124 -4.41 -6.17 7.89
N MET A 125 -4.60 -4.87 7.81
CA MET A 125 -4.60 -3.97 8.95
C MET A 125 -5.98 -3.95 9.59
N ILE A 126 -6.04 -4.03 10.92
CA ILE A 126 -7.27 -4.13 11.70
C ILE A 126 -7.37 -2.94 12.66
N ASN A 127 -8.55 -2.31 12.67
CA ASN A 127 -8.88 -1.13 13.48
C ASN A 127 -7.93 0.06 13.23
N GLU A 128 -7.69 0.37 11.96
CA GLU A 128 -7.13 1.65 11.52
C GLU A 128 -8.28 2.69 11.37
N GLU A 129 -8.34 3.49 10.31
CA GLU A 129 -9.47 4.39 10.07
C GLU A 129 -10.77 3.59 9.87
N ASP A 130 -10.66 2.45 9.20
CA ASP A 130 -11.70 1.45 8.96
C ASP A 130 -11.36 0.14 9.70
N HIS A 131 -12.35 -0.74 9.93
CA HIS A 131 -12.14 -2.00 10.65
C HIS A 131 -11.14 -2.91 9.94
N LEU A 132 -11.19 -2.98 8.61
CA LEU A 132 -10.24 -3.72 7.80
C LEU A 132 -9.68 -2.81 6.72
N ARG A 133 -8.35 -2.86 6.58
CA ARG A 133 -7.66 -2.35 5.41
C ARG A 133 -6.76 -3.43 4.84
N LEU A 134 -7.25 -4.06 3.78
CA LEU A 134 -6.53 -5.07 3.02
C LEU A 134 -5.52 -4.34 2.14
N GLN A 135 -4.33 -4.90 2.03
CA GLN A 135 -3.26 -4.38 1.20
C GLN A 135 -2.56 -5.52 0.48
N VAL A 136 -2.39 -5.37 -0.83
CA VAL A 136 -1.53 -6.24 -1.63
C VAL A 136 -0.47 -5.38 -2.29
N ILE A 137 0.79 -5.78 -2.18
CA ILE A 137 1.93 -5.10 -2.80
C ILE A 137 2.74 -6.09 -3.65
N LYS A 138 3.09 -5.66 -4.87
CA LYS A 138 3.90 -6.42 -5.83
C LYS A 138 5.03 -5.54 -6.34
N GLY A 139 6.18 -6.14 -6.63
CA GLY A 139 7.30 -5.46 -7.25
C GLY A 139 7.04 -5.18 -8.73
N GLY A 140 7.57 -4.06 -9.25
CA GLY A 140 7.36 -3.66 -10.63
C GLY A 140 5.93 -3.22 -10.95
N PHE A 141 5.65 -3.04 -12.24
CA PHE A 141 4.35 -2.62 -12.75
C PHE A 141 3.40 -3.81 -12.91
N ASP A 142 2.96 -4.35 -11.79
CA ASP A 142 2.10 -5.53 -11.75
C ASP A 142 0.76 -5.25 -11.04
N LEU A 143 0.01 -4.29 -11.59
CA LEU A 143 -1.23 -3.81 -10.98
C LEU A 143 -2.37 -4.83 -11.11
N ASP A 144 -2.43 -5.55 -12.23
CA ASP A 144 -3.50 -6.49 -12.54
C ASP A 144 -3.46 -7.70 -11.60
N HIS A 145 -2.29 -8.31 -11.37
CA HIS A 145 -2.18 -9.42 -10.41
C HIS A 145 -2.34 -8.93 -8.96
N ALA A 146 -1.88 -7.72 -8.63
CA ALA A 146 -2.14 -7.13 -7.32
C ALA A 146 -3.65 -6.95 -7.06
N TRP A 147 -4.41 -6.53 -8.09
CA TRP A 147 -5.87 -6.44 -8.03
C TRP A 147 -6.53 -7.81 -7.89
N GLN A 148 -6.20 -8.77 -8.74
CA GLN A 148 -6.77 -10.12 -8.68
C GLN A 148 -6.59 -10.76 -7.30
N HIS A 149 -5.41 -10.59 -6.68
CA HIS A 149 -5.15 -11.09 -5.33
C HIS A 149 -5.96 -10.34 -4.27
N ALA A 150 -6.07 -9.00 -4.38
CA ALA A 150 -6.83 -8.20 -3.44
C ALA A 150 -8.33 -8.50 -3.51
N ASP A 151 -8.89 -8.62 -4.72
CA ASP A 151 -10.29 -8.94 -4.97
C ASP A 151 -10.67 -10.35 -4.51
N ALA A 152 -9.80 -11.33 -4.77
CA ALA A 152 -9.99 -12.70 -4.27
C ALA A 152 -9.99 -12.74 -2.73
N LEU A 153 -9.08 -12.01 -2.09
CA LEU A 153 -9.01 -11.90 -0.63
C LEU A 153 -10.24 -11.21 -0.04
N ASP A 154 -10.66 -10.09 -0.64
CA ASP A 154 -11.84 -9.31 -0.24
C ASP A 154 -13.13 -10.13 -0.37
N SER A 155 -13.29 -10.82 -1.50
CA SER A 155 -14.44 -11.69 -1.77
C SER A 155 -14.54 -12.85 -0.77
N GLN A 156 -13.41 -13.49 -0.43
CA GLN A 156 -13.39 -14.57 0.57
C GLN A 156 -13.71 -14.05 1.97
N LEU A 157 -13.22 -12.87 2.35
CA LEU A 157 -13.53 -12.25 3.63
C LEU A 157 -14.99 -11.79 3.70
N GLY A 158 -15.53 -11.21 2.63
CA GLY A 158 -16.93 -10.75 2.59
C GLY A 158 -17.96 -11.87 2.73
N GLN A 159 -17.57 -13.13 2.46
CA GLN A 159 -18.42 -14.30 2.73
C GLN A 159 -18.46 -14.69 4.22
N ARG A 160 -17.49 -14.23 5.01
CA ARG A 160 -17.29 -14.61 6.42
C ARG A 160 -17.57 -13.46 7.37
N LEU A 161 -17.34 -12.23 6.91
CA LEU A 161 -17.51 -10.99 7.66
C LEU A 161 -18.57 -10.12 6.98
N PRO A 162 -19.57 -9.61 7.71
CA PRO A 162 -20.65 -8.83 7.12
C PRO A 162 -20.18 -7.40 6.83
N PHE A 163 -19.71 -7.17 5.60
CA PHE A 163 -19.25 -5.85 5.19
C PHE A 163 -20.39 -4.82 5.08
N GLY A 164 -20.13 -3.61 5.58
CA GLY A 164 -21.00 -2.46 5.47
C GLY A 164 -21.09 -1.98 4.04
N PHE A 165 -22.23 -2.21 3.40
CA PHE A 165 -22.49 -1.84 2.01
C PHE A 165 -23.85 -1.15 1.85
N SER A 166 -23.91 -0.15 0.98
CA SER A 166 -25.12 0.56 0.59
C SER A 166 -25.25 0.58 -0.93
N ASN A 167 -26.45 0.29 -1.44
CA ASN A 167 -26.72 0.31 -2.89
C ASN A 167 -26.42 1.67 -3.54
N ASN A 168 -26.48 2.77 -2.78
CA ASN A 168 -26.24 4.12 -3.31
C ASN A 168 -24.81 4.61 -3.08
N LEU A 169 -24.14 4.12 -2.04
CA LEU A 169 -22.84 4.64 -1.59
C LEU A 169 -21.70 3.62 -1.71
N GLY A 170 -21.98 2.38 -2.08
CA GLY A 170 -21.00 1.29 -2.06
C GLY A 170 -20.60 0.90 -0.63
N TYR A 171 -19.34 0.50 -0.47
CA TYR A 171 -18.76 0.18 0.84
C TYR A 171 -18.70 1.42 1.74
N LEU A 172 -19.23 1.26 2.95
CA LEU A 172 -19.29 2.30 3.96
C LEU A 172 -17.94 2.40 4.68
N THR A 173 -17.35 3.59 4.62
CA THR A 173 -16.05 3.89 5.20
C THR A 173 -16.12 5.10 6.12
N ALA A 174 -15.25 5.13 7.15
CA ALA A 174 -15.15 6.25 8.06
C ALA A 174 -14.52 7.47 7.38
N CYS A 175 -13.63 7.23 6.41
CA CYS A 175 -12.95 8.25 5.63
C CYS A 175 -13.74 8.56 4.34
N PRO A 176 -14.25 9.79 4.14
CA PRO A 176 -15.05 10.13 2.97
C PRO A 176 -14.36 9.87 1.62
N THR A 177 -13.03 9.86 1.58
CA THR A 177 -12.25 9.61 0.36
C THR A 177 -12.19 8.13 -0.04
N ASN A 178 -12.75 7.23 0.78
CA ASN A 178 -12.80 5.79 0.49
C ASN A 178 -14.25 5.31 0.22
N VAL A 179 -15.27 6.18 0.27
CA VAL A 179 -16.66 5.78 0.00
C VAL A 179 -16.81 5.28 -1.44
N GLY A 180 -17.64 4.26 -1.67
CA GLY A 180 -17.81 3.62 -2.98
C GLY A 180 -17.11 2.27 -3.05
N THR A 181 -16.09 2.14 -3.89
CA THR A 181 -15.30 0.91 -4.03
C THR A 181 -14.45 0.60 -2.79
N GLY A 182 -14.11 1.61 -1.97
CA GLY A 182 -13.11 1.45 -0.92
C GLY A 182 -11.70 1.20 -1.45
N MET A 183 -11.49 1.27 -2.78
CA MET A 183 -10.24 0.91 -3.42
C MET A 183 -9.31 2.10 -3.56
N ARG A 184 -8.05 1.89 -3.16
CA ARG A 184 -6.95 2.76 -3.51
C ARG A 184 -5.82 2.00 -4.18
N ALA A 185 -5.78 2.11 -5.50
CA ALA A 185 -4.71 1.62 -6.34
C ALA A 185 -3.58 2.66 -6.41
N SER A 186 -2.34 2.21 -6.33
CA SER A 186 -1.19 3.09 -6.44
C SER A 186 0.04 2.41 -7.00
N VAL A 187 0.87 3.18 -7.70
CA VAL A 187 2.14 2.71 -8.25
C VAL A 187 3.25 3.68 -7.83
N MET A 188 4.37 3.14 -7.39
CA MET A 188 5.56 3.90 -7.00
C MET A 188 6.58 3.88 -8.14
N LEU A 189 7.05 5.05 -8.56
CA LEU A 189 7.99 5.25 -9.66
C LEU A 189 9.24 5.98 -9.18
N HIS A 190 10.37 5.67 -9.78
CA HIS A 190 11.60 6.45 -9.70
C HIS A 190 11.78 7.24 -11.00
N LEU A 191 11.62 8.57 -10.93
CA LEU A 191 11.58 9.47 -12.10
C LEU A 191 12.74 10.49 -12.11
N PRO A 192 14.02 10.06 -11.99
CA PRO A 192 15.14 10.98 -11.86
C PRO A 192 15.39 11.79 -13.14
N ALA A 193 15.22 11.22 -14.33
CA ALA A 193 15.50 11.96 -15.56
C ALA A 193 14.45 13.04 -15.82
N MET A 194 13.17 12.75 -15.56
CA MET A 194 12.12 13.77 -15.62
C MET A 194 12.35 14.90 -14.61
N VAL A 195 12.90 14.61 -13.43
CA VAL A 195 13.32 15.66 -12.48
C VAL A 195 14.45 16.50 -13.04
N LEU A 196 15.51 15.87 -13.57
CA LEU A 196 16.68 16.57 -14.13
C LEU A 196 16.34 17.46 -15.33
N LEU A 197 15.27 17.15 -16.06
CA LEU A 197 14.79 17.94 -17.19
C LEU A 197 13.64 18.90 -16.83
N ASP A 198 13.35 19.09 -15.53
CA ASP A 198 12.26 19.95 -15.02
C ASP A 198 10.86 19.60 -15.55
N GLN A 199 10.60 18.32 -15.85
CA GLN A 199 9.35 17.84 -16.45
C GLN A 199 8.30 17.38 -15.44
N ILE A 200 8.63 17.32 -14.14
CA ILE A 200 7.70 16.83 -13.10
C ILE A 200 6.50 17.75 -12.90
N SER A 201 6.71 19.06 -12.74
CA SER A 201 5.62 20.03 -12.50
C SER A 201 4.51 19.98 -13.57
N PRO A 202 4.80 20.05 -14.88
CA PRO A 202 3.76 19.92 -15.90
C PRO A 202 3.12 18.52 -15.92
N THR A 203 3.89 17.47 -15.61
CA THR A 203 3.38 16.10 -15.50
C THR A 203 2.36 15.97 -14.38
N VAL A 204 2.66 16.48 -13.19
CA VAL A 204 1.74 16.47 -12.03
C VAL A 204 0.43 17.16 -12.37
N GLN A 205 0.49 18.31 -13.05
CA GLN A 205 -0.72 19.03 -13.50
C GLN A 205 -1.53 18.22 -14.51
N GLY A 206 -0.87 17.52 -15.43
CA GLY A 206 -1.54 16.63 -16.39
C GLY A 206 -2.23 15.44 -15.72
N VAL A 207 -1.55 14.80 -14.77
CA VAL A 207 -2.07 13.65 -14.00
C VAL A 207 -3.26 14.06 -13.12
N ALA A 208 -3.22 15.25 -12.52
CA ALA A 208 -4.34 15.77 -11.73
C ALA A 208 -5.62 15.97 -12.55
N LYS A 209 -5.49 16.41 -13.82
CA LYS A 209 -6.64 16.65 -14.71
C LYS A 209 -7.39 15.36 -15.08
N VAL A 210 -6.75 14.20 -14.96
CA VAL A 210 -7.37 12.90 -15.23
C VAL A 210 -7.83 12.19 -13.94
N GLY A 211 -7.94 12.91 -12.81
CA GLY A 211 -8.49 12.37 -11.56
C GLY A 211 -7.53 11.43 -10.82
N LEU A 212 -6.22 11.59 -11.03
CA LEU A 212 -5.17 10.89 -10.30
C LEU A 212 -4.39 11.88 -9.43
N VAL A 213 -3.78 11.38 -8.36
CA VAL A 213 -2.96 12.16 -7.43
C VAL A 213 -1.52 11.71 -7.51
N VAL A 214 -0.59 12.67 -7.51
CA VAL A 214 0.84 12.44 -7.39
C VAL A 214 1.31 12.90 -6.01
N ARG A 215 2.12 12.07 -5.35
CA ARG A 215 2.77 12.40 -4.06
C ARG A 215 4.23 11.97 -4.08
N GLY A 216 5.12 12.75 -3.46
CA GLY A 216 6.49 12.29 -3.18
C GLY A 216 6.50 11.24 -2.06
N LEU A 217 7.47 10.31 -2.07
CA LEU A 217 7.61 9.29 -1.02
C LEU A 217 7.97 9.89 0.35
N PHE A 218 8.82 10.91 0.36
CA PHE A 218 9.18 11.70 1.53
C PHE A 218 9.28 13.19 1.15
N GLY A 219 8.55 14.04 1.87
CA GLY A 219 8.44 15.50 1.65
C GLY A 219 7.02 16.01 1.89
N GLU A 220 6.87 17.32 2.08
CA GLU A 220 5.56 17.99 2.05
C GLU A 220 5.30 18.50 0.61
N GLY A 221 4.10 18.26 0.07
CA GLY A 221 3.75 18.70 -1.29
C GLY A 221 4.41 17.86 -2.40
N THR A 222 5.18 18.52 -3.27
CA THR A 222 5.83 17.90 -4.45
C THR A 222 7.31 17.56 -4.25
N GLU A 223 7.89 17.88 -3.09
CA GLU A 223 9.24 17.41 -2.76
C GLU A 223 9.24 15.89 -2.64
N ALA A 224 10.08 15.25 -3.43
CA ALA A 224 10.19 13.80 -3.52
C ALA A 224 11.64 13.40 -3.24
N MET A 225 11.95 13.08 -1.99
CA MET A 225 13.29 12.59 -1.63
C MET A 225 13.65 11.37 -2.49
N GLY A 226 14.83 11.42 -3.12
CA GLY A 226 15.29 10.37 -4.01
C GLY A 226 14.52 10.25 -5.34
N ASN A 227 13.74 11.28 -5.73
CA ASN A 227 12.97 11.29 -6.97
C ASN A 227 11.93 10.15 -7.09
N PHE A 228 11.40 9.70 -5.94
CA PHE A 228 10.34 8.69 -5.87
C PHE A 228 8.96 9.33 -5.78
N PHE A 229 8.08 8.94 -6.70
CA PHE A 229 6.73 9.46 -6.83
C PHE A 229 5.72 8.32 -6.75
N GLN A 230 4.65 8.52 -5.98
CA GLN A 230 3.50 7.63 -5.91
C GLN A 230 2.34 8.25 -6.68
N ILE A 231 1.79 7.51 -7.63
CA ILE A 231 0.59 7.87 -8.38
C ILE A 231 -0.56 7.00 -7.88
N SER A 232 -1.71 7.59 -7.58
CA SER A 232 -2.90 6.85 -7.12
C SER A 232 -4.20 7.43 -7.65
N ASN A 233 -5.27 6.62 -7.70
CA ASN A 233 -6.61 7.16 -7.94
C ASN A 233 -7.04 8.14 -6.84
N GLN A 234 -7.81 9.16 -7.24
CA GLN A 234 -8.43 10.11 -6.32
C GLN A 234 -9.88 9.72 -6.02
N THR A 235 -10.61 9.33 -7.04
CA THR A 235 -12.04 8.99 -6.98
C THR A 235 -12.23 7.52 -6.61
N THR A 236 -13.22 7.25 -5.76
CA THR A 236 -13.61 5.90 -5.33
C THR A 236 -15.11 5.63 -5.46
N LEU A 237 -15.93 6.67 -5.70
CA LEU A 237 -17.39 6.57 -5.83
C LEU A 237 -17.83 6.89 -7.26
N GLY A 238 -18.77 6.10 -7.78
CA GLY A 238 -19.38 6.32 -9.09
C GLY A 238 -18.59 5.75 -10.28
N GLU A 239 -17.50 5.04 -10.01
CA GLU A 239 -16.66 4.38 -11.02
C GLU A 239 -16.34 2.96 -10.56
N SER A 240 -16.19 2.02 -11.51
CA SER A 240 -15.82 0.65 -11.19
C SER A 240 -14.33 0.55 -10.84
N GLU A 241 -13.96 -0.46 -10.06
CA GLU A 241 -12.56 -0.77 -9.76
C GLU A 241 -11.75 -1.01 -11.06
N GLU A 242 -12.34 -1.70 -12.04
CA GLU A 242 -11.71 -1.97 -13.33
C GLU A 242 -11.40 -0.68 -14.11
N ASP A 243 -12.33 0.27 -14.14
CA ASP A 243 -12.13 1.56 -14.82
C ASP A 243 -11.04 2.40 -14.15
N LEU A 244 -10.99 2.37 -12.81
CA LEU A 244 -9.96 3.05 -12.02
C LEU A 244 -8.57 2.46 -12.32
N LEU A 245 -8.47 1.13 -12.41
CA LEU A 245 -7.23 0.43 -12.73
C LEU A 245 -6.79 0.68 -14.17
N LEU A 246 -7.72 0.63 -15.13
CA LEU A 246 -7.44 0.90 -16.54
C LEU A 246 -6.88 2.32 -16.73
N ARG A 247 -7.51 3.31 -16.10
CA ARG A 247 -7.05 4.70 -16.13
C ARG A 247 -5.67 4.87 -15.52
N LEU A 248 -5.46 4.34 -14.31
CA LEU A 248 -4.17 4.40 -13.64
C LEU A 248 -3.10 3.75 -14.52
N SER A 249 -3.34 2.54 -15.02
CA SER A 249 -2.42 1.81 -15.88
C SER A 249 -2.04 2.57 -17.14
N GLY A 250 -2.99 3.22 -17.81
CA GLY A 250 -2.71 4.05 -18.99
C GLY A 250 -1.76 5.22 -18.69
N VAL A 251 -1.97 5.89 -17.56
CA VAL A 251 -1.10 6.99 -17.12
C VAL A 251 0.29 6.48 -16.75
N ILE A 252 0.39 5.37 -16.01
CA ILE A 252 1.68 4.79 -15.63
C ILE A 252 2.51 4.41 -16.86
N ARG A 253 1.92 3.75 -17.86
CA ARG A 253 2.63 3.42 -19.11
C ARG A 253 3.18 4.66 -19.81
N THR A 254 2.41 5.75 -19.81
CA THR A 254 2.85 7.03 -20.37
C THR A 254 4.03 7.62 -19.58
N LEU A 255 3.96 7.59 -18.25
CA LEU A 255 5.04 8.09 -17.38
C LEU A 255 6.33 7.28 -17.53
N VAL A 256 6.22 5.94 -17.61
CA VAL A 256 7.36 5.06 -17.86
C VAL A 256 8.02 5.41 -19.20
N GLN A 257 7.24 5.61 -20.25
CA GLN A 257 7.79 5.99 -21.55
C GLN A 257 8.44 7.38 -21.51
N ASN A 258 7.83 8.35 -20.83
CA ASN A 258 8.39 9.69 -20.67
C ASN A 258 9.73 9.68 -19.93
N GLU A 259 9.84 8.90 -18.85
CA GLU A 259 11.10 8.74 -18.11
C GLU A 259 12.16 8.06 -18.99
N ARG A 260 11.83 7.01 -19.76
CA ARG A 260 12.77 6.39 -20.71
C ARG A 260 13.25 7.38 -21.77
N ASN A 261 12.35 8.18 -22.33
CA ASN A 261 12.69 9.23 -23.30
C ASN A 261 13.58 10.32 -22.69
N ALA A 262 13.29 10.73 -21.45
CA ALA A 262 14.09 11.69 -20.70
C ALA A 262 15.52 11.15 -20.46
N ARG A 263 15.64 9.89 -20.02
CA ARG A 263 16.94 9.21 -19.84
C ARG A 263 17.74 9.22 -21.14
N GLN A 264 17.12 8.85 -22.26
CA GLN A 264 17.77 8.86 -23.57
C GLN A 264 18.21 10.27 -24.00
N THR A 265 17.35 11.27 -23.80
CA THR A 265 17.65 12.67 -24.13
C THR A 265 18.88 13.16 -23.37
N ILE A 266 19.00 12.84 -22.08
CA ILE A 266 20.17 13.22 -21.27
C ILE A 266 21.45 12.56 -21.81
N LEU A 267 21.39 11.28 -22.17
CA LEU A 267 22.53 10.54 -22.72
C LEU A 267 22.97 11.06 -24.10
N GLU A 268 22.04 11.53 -24.92
CA GLU A 268 22.33 12.09 -26.25
C GLU A 268 22.86 13.52 -26.17
N THR A 269 22.28 14.35 -25.32
CA THR A 269 22.58 15.79 -25.27
C THR A 269 23.73 16.13 -24.33
N GLN A 270 23.86 15.44 -23.19
CA GLN A 270 24.79 15.79 -22.11
C GLN A 270 25.44 14.57 -21.41
N PRO A 271 26.00 13.58 -22.15
CA PRO A 271 26.49 12.34 -21.55
C PRO A 271 27.60 12.55 -20.52
N LYS A 272 28.55 13.47 -20.79
CA LYS A 272 29.68 13.72 -19.88
C LYS A 272 29.24 14.29 -18.54
N ILE A 273 28.27 15.21 -18.55
CA ILE A 273 27.72 15.81 -17.33
C ILE A 273 26.97 14.75 -16.52
N PHE A 274 26.18 13.92 -17.19
CA PHE A 274 25.46 12.82 -16.54
C PHE A 274 26.41 11.82 -15.85
N TYR A 275 27.46 11.35 -16.55
CA TYR A 275 28.44 10.43 -15.96
C TYR A 275 29.22 11.06 -14.79
N ASP A 276 29.55 12.35 -14.87
CA ASP A 276 30.20 13.08 -13.76
C ASP A 276 29.27 13.17 -12.54
N LEU A 277 27.99 13.51 -12.74
CA LEU A 277 26.99 13.57 -11.66
C LEU A 277 26.82 12.22 -10.96
N VAL A 278 26.61 11.14 -11.72
CA VAL A 278 26.46 9.79 -11.17
C VAL A 278 27.75 9.33 -10.49
N GLY A 279 28.91 9.60 -11.09
CA GLY A 279 30.21 9.23 -10.52
C GLY A 279 30.51 9.95 -9.21
N ARG A 280 30.18 11.25 -9.10
CA ARG A 280 30.29 12.01 -7.86
C ARG A 280 29.35 11.50 -6.78
N ALA A 281 28.10 11.23 -7.13
CA ALA A 281 27.13 10.67 -6.19
C ALA A 281 27.61 9.31 -5.66
N PHE A 282 28.12 8.44 -6.54
CA PHE A 282 28.70 7.15 -6.15
C PHE A 282 29.92 7.31 -5.24
N GLY A 283 30.80 8.29 -5.48
CA GLY A 283 31.97 8.54 -4.65
C GLY A 283 31.68 9.11 -3.25
N VAL A 284 30.46 9.59 -2.99
CA VAL A 284 30.02 10.10 -1.67
C VAL A 284 29.43 8.99 -0.79
N LEU A 285 28.80 7.99 -1.41
CA LEU A 285 28.17 6.85 -0.73
C LEU A 285 29.23 5.84 -0.23
#